data_AF-A0A350TKH2-F1
#
_entry.id   AF-A0A350TKH2-F1
#
_cell.length_a   1.000
_cell.length_b   1.000
_cell.length_c   1.000
_cell.angle_alpha   90.00
_cell.angle_beta   90.00
_cell.angle_gamma   90.00
#
_symmetry.space_group_name_H-M   'P 1'
#
loop_
_entity.id
_entity.type
_entity.pdbx_description
1 polymer ?
#
loop_
_entity_poly.entity_id
_entity_poly.type
_entity_poly.pdbx_seq_one_letter_code
_entity_poly.pdbx_strand_id
1 'polypeptide(L)'
;QAGGMTIYLPEEDRSYLSRSYMLDQVAGLLGGRVAEEMMLGDISTGASSDIQRATAIARKMVGTYGMSAKMGSVAFDAGADEVFIGKSMGHTRPYSEETAAE
;
A
#
# COMPACT_ATOMS: atom_id res chain seq x y z
N GLN A 1 5.39 -27.13 -32.39
CA GLN A 1 5.57 -27.99 -31.22
C GLN A 1 5.88 -27.08 -30.03
N ALA A 2 4.91 -26.85 -29.16
CA ALA A 2 5.10 -26.30 -27.82
C ALA A 2 4.84 -27.48 -26.86
N GLY A 3 5.38 -27.55 -25.65
CA GLY A 3 6.07 -26.56 -24.87
C GLY A 3 6.54 -27.23 -23.58
N GLY A 4 7.58 -26.67 -23.01
CA GLY A 4 8.10 -27.08 -21.72
C GLY A 4 8.82 -25.88 -21.15
N MET A 5 8.06 -24.90 -20.67
CA MET A 5 8.62 -23.88 -19.80
C MET A 5 8.43 -24.38 -18.38
N THR A 6 9.54 -24.73 -17.71
CA THR A 6 9.52 -24.92 -16.26
C THR A 6 9.35 -23.55 -15.64
N ILE A 7 8.12 -23.23 -15.25
CA ILE A 7 7.85 -22.07 -14.40
C ILE A 7 8.41 -22.44 -13.02
N TYR A 8 9.48 -21.75 -12.62
CA TYR A 8 9.85 -21.72 -11.22
C TYR A 8 8.72 -21.01 -10.48
N LEU A 9 7.97 -21.73 -9.63
CA LEU A 9 7.11 -21.08 -8.66
C LEU A 9 8.03 -20.20 -7.80
N PRO A 10 7.83 -18.87 -7.78
CA PRO A 10 8.43 -18.06 -6.73
C PRO A 10 7.98 -18.66 -5.39
N GLU A 11 8.80 -18.57 -4.36
CA GLU A 11 8.49 -19.03 -2.99
C GLU A 11 7.21 -18.33 -2.46
N GLU A 12 6.04 -18.83 -2.87
CA GLU A 12 4.71 -18.43 -2.42
C GLU A 12 4.46 -19.03 -1.04
N ASP A 13 5.24 -18.62 -0.04
CA ASP A 13 4.98 -19.07 1.33
C ASP A 13 5.13 -17.96 2.38
N ARG A 14 4.82 -16.70 1.99
CA ARG A 14 4.68 -15.54 2.91
C ARG A 14 3.70 -14.45 2.45
N SER A 15 2.64 -14.74 1.70
CA SER A 15 2.01 -13.72 0.84
C SER A 15 0.55 -13.33 1.12
N TYR A 16 -0.07 -13.77 2.22
CA TYR A 16 -1.42 -13.33 2.59
C TYR A 16 -1.43 -12.61 3.94
N LEU A 17 -1.46 -11.28 3.91
CA LEU A 17 -1.67 -10.45 5.09
C LEU A 17 -3.16 -10.14 5.25
N SER A 18 -3.70 -10.35 6.44
CA SER A 18 -5.08 -9.95 6.74
C SER A 18 -5.18 -8.43 6.91
N ARG A 19 -6.39 -7.89 6.69
CA ARG A 19 -6.68 -6.48 6.95
C ARG A 19 -6.33 -6.07 8.38
N SER A 20 -6.65 -6.92 9.38
CA SER A 20 -6.35 -6.64 10.78
C SER A 20 -4.85 -6.55 11.02
N TYR A 21 -4.07 -7.48 10.47
CA TYR A 21 -2.62 -7.47 10.60
C TYR A 21 -2.01 -6.19 10.02
N MET A 22 -2.45 -5.75 8.84
CA MET A 22 -1.96 -4.51 8.24
C MET A 22 -2.35 -3.26 9.07
N LEU A 23 -3.54 -3.26 9.69
CA LEU A 23 -3.93 -2.21 10.62
C LEU A 23 -3.07 -2.20 11.88
N ASP A 24 -2.76 -3.38 12.44
CA ASP A 24 -1.90 -3.50 13.62
C ASP A 24 -0.48 -2.97 13.32
N GLN A 25 0.04 -3.22 12.11
CA GLN A 25 1.31 -2.65 11.65
C GLN A 25 1.25 -1.11 11.57
N VAL A 26 0.17 -0.56 10.99
CA VAL A 26 -0.03 0.89 10.94
C VAL A 26 -0.12 1.49 12.34
N ALA A 27 -0.86 0.86 13.24
CA ALA A 27 -0.99 1.30 14.64
C ALA A 27 0.37 1.28 15.36
N GLY A 28 1.17 0.22 15.16
CA GLY A 28 2.52 0.11 15.73
C GLY A 28 3.44 1.23 15.24
N LEU A 29 3.44 1.54 13.94
CA LEU A 29 4.25 2.63 13.36
C LEU A 29 3.86 4.00 13.92
N LEU A 30 2.55 4.27 14.05
CA LEU A 30 2.06 5.56 14.52
C LEU A 30 2.10 5.69 16.05
N GLY A 31 2.40 4.61 16.79
CA GLY A 31 2.45 4.61 18.25
C GLY A 31 3.45 5.60 18.84
N GLY A 32 4.63 5.73 18.23
CA GLY A 32 5.64 6.71 18.67
C GLY A 32 5.14 8.15 18.54
N ARG A 33 4.49 8.47 17.42
CA ARG A 33 3.93 9.80 17.15
C ARG A 33 2.81 10.17 18.12
N VAL A 34 1.96 9.20 18.48
CA VAL A 34 0.90 9.36 19.49
C VAL A 34 1.51 9.53 20.88
N ALA A 35 2.52 8.73 21.23
CA ALA A 35 3.19 8.83 22.51
C ALA A 35 3.87 10.19 22.72
N GLU A 36 4.54 10.72 21.68
CA GLU A 36 5.11 12.08 21.71
C GLU A 36 4.03 13.13 22.02
N GLU A 37 2.92 13.11 21.29
CA GLU A 37 1.83 14.06 21.49
C GLU A 37 1.22 13.97 22.89
N MET A 38 1.01 12.75 23.40
CA MET A 38 0.43 12.54 24.72
C MET A 38 1.36 12.91 25.87
N MET A 39 2.66 12.62 25.76
CA MET A 39 3.61 12.76 26.86
C MET A 39 4.36 14.10 26.84
N LEU A 40 4.60 14.66 25.67
CA LEU A 40 5.36 15.88 25.48
C LEU A 40 4.46 17.08 25.14
N GLY A 41 3.20 16.85 24.77
CA GLY A 41 2.24 17.90 24.40
C GLY A 41 2.57 18.59 23.07
N ASP A 42 3.54 18.06 22.33
CA ASP A 42 3.97 18.55 21.02
C ASP A 42 4.49 17.38 20.18
N ILE A 43 4.74 17.66 18.92
CA ILE A 43 4.99 16.67 17.88
C ILE A 43 6.33 16.98 17.22
N SER A 44 7.14 15.95 16.95
CA SER A 44 8.45 16.14 16.33
C SER A 44 8.50 15.67 14.87
N THR A 45 9.61 15.97 14.20
CA THR A 45 9.95 15.42 12.88
C THR A 45 10.44 13.96 12.95
N GLY A 46 10.65 13.42 14.16
CA GLY A 46 11.19 12.08 14.38
C GLY A 46 10.32 10.96 13.80
N ALA A 47 9.00 11.15 13.79
CA ALA A 47 8.05 10.16 13.27
C ALA A 47 7.89 10.16 11.74
N SER A 48 8.67 10.96 10.99
CA SER A 48 8.52 11.11 9.53
C SER A 48 8.64 9.77 8.79
N SER A 49 9.61 8.94 9.16
CA SER A 49 9.82 7.59 8.57
C SER A 49 8.62 6.68 8.82
N ASP A 50 8.07 6.69 10.04
CA ASP A 50 6.95 5.84 10.42
C ASP A 50 5.66 6.27 9.73
N ILE A 51 5.42 7.57 9.59
CA ILE A 51 4.29 8.13 8.83
C ILE A 51 4.37 7.71 7.37
N GLN A 52 5.55 7.80 6.73
CA GLN A 52 5.74 7.37 5.35
C GLN A 52 5.43 5.87 5.16
N ARG A 53 5.92 5.02 6.07
CA ARG A 53 5.66 3.58 6.04
C ARG A 53 4.18 3.27 6.27
N ALA A 54 3.56 3.87 7.28
CA ALA A 54 2.14 3.71 7.57
C ALA A 54 1.27 4.12 6.38
N THR A 55 1.62 5.25 5.74
CA THR A 55 0.94 5.73 4.53
C THR A 55 1.08 4.76 3.37
N ALA A 56 2.27 4.19 3.16
CA ALA A 56 2.49 3.22 2.09
C ALA A 56 1.66 1.94 2.31
N ILE A 57 1.56 1.46 3.55
CA ILE A 57 0.72 0.31 3.91
C ILE A 57 -0.75 0.63 3.64
N ALA A 58 -1.25 1.77 4.14
CA ALA A 58 -2.64 2.19 3.94
C ALA A 58 -3.00 2.36 2.46
N ARG A 59 -2.11 2.94 1.66
CA ARG A 59 -2.29 3.05 0.21
C ARG A 59 -2.42 1.69 -0.45
N LYS A 60 -1.58 0.72 -0.12
CA LYS A 60 -1.71 -0.65 -0.64
C LYS A 60 -3.00 -1.34 -0.19
N MET A 61 -3.40 -1.14 1.07
CA MET A 61 -4.67 -1.68 1.58
C MET A 61 -5.86 -1.21 0.74
N VAL A 62 -5.93 0.08 0.40
CA VAL A 62 -7.04 0.65 -0.37
C VAL A 62 -6.88 0.43 -1.87
N GLY A 63 -5.74 0.84 -2.44
CA GLY A 63 -5.48 0.88 -3.87
C GLY A 63 -5.18 -0.48 -4.50
N THR A 64 -4.52 -1.39 -3.77
CA THR A 64 -4.11 -2.69 -4.31
C THR A 64 -5.01 -3.83 -3.81
N TYR A 65 -5.34 -3.84 -2.52
CA TYR A 65 -6.00 -4.98 -1.88
C TYR A 65 -7.51 -4.81 -1.67
N GLY A 66 -8.09 -3.66 -2.02
CA GLY A 66 -9.54 -3.42 -1.91
C GLY A 66 -10.07 -3.54 -0.47
N MET A 67 -9.25 -3.20 0.53
CA MET A 67 -9.57 -3.34 1.96
C MET A 67 -10.32 -2.13 2.54
N SER A 68 -10.90 -1.28 1.69
CA SER A 68 -11.76 -0.16 2.07
C SER A 68 -13.23 -0.54 1.90
N ALA A 69 -14.01 -0.44 2.98
CA ALA A 69 -15.46 -0.65 2.91
C ALA A 69 -16.17 0.37 2.02
N LYS A 70 -15.63 1.59 1.92
CA LYS A 70 -16.19 2.67 1.09
C LYS A 70 -15.93 2.44 -0.40
N MET A 71 -14.71 2.03 -0.74
CA MET A 71 -14.29 1.83 -2.14
C MET A 71 -14.64 0.44 -2.68
N GLY A 72 -14.95 -0.50 -1.78
CA GLY A 72 -15.24 -1.88 -2.12
C GLY A 72 -13.98 -2.68 -2.48
N SER A 73 -14.19 -3.92 -2.91
CA SER A 73 -13.14 -4.86 -3.32
C SER A 73 -12.69 -4.60 -4.75
N VAL A 74 -12.17 -3.40 -5.01
CA VAL A 74 -11.67 -2.97 -6.32
C VAL A 74 -10.20 -2.57 -6.19
N ALA A 75 -9.37 -2.96 -7.14
CA ALA A 75 -7.98 -2.52 -7.25
C ALA A 75 -7.91 -1.28 -8.16
N PHE A 76 -7.42 -0.17 -7.62
CA PHE A 76 -7.21 1.10 -8.32
C PHE A 76 -5.78 1.24 -8.84
N ASP A 77 -4.83 0.53 -8.24
CA ASP A 77 -3.44 0.47 -8.67
C ASP A 77 -3.30 -0.57 -9.79
N ALA A 78 -3.56 -0.15 -11.03
CA ALA A 78 -3.20 -0.92 -12.21
C ALA A 78 -1.66 -0.86 -12.41
N GLY A 79 -0.94 -1.82 -11.82
CA GLY A 79 0.41 -2.20 -12.27
C GLY A 79 1.52 -1.16 -12.05
N ALA A 80 1.83 -0.81 -10.79
CA ALA A 80 3.10 -0.13 -10.49
C ALA A 80 4.33 -1.05 -10.59
N ASP A 81 4.14 -2.37 -10.77
CA ASP A 81 5.23 -3.36 -10.88
C ASP A 81 5.65 -3.70 -12.32
N GLU A 82 4.94 -3.20 -13.36
CA GLU A 82 5.46 -3.32 -14.73
C GLU A 82 6.40 -2.14 -15.04
N VAL A 83 7.68 -2.31 -14.70
CA VAL A 83 8.77 -1.49 -15.27
C VAL A 83 8.92 -1.86 -16.74
N PHE A 84 8.00 -1.38 -17.58
CA PHE A 84 8.15 -1.47 -19.03
C PHE A 84 9.17 -0.42 -19.47
N ILE A 85 10.38 -0.87 -19.80
CA ILE A 85 11.47 -0.02 -20.31
C ILE A 85 11.07 0.54 -21.67
N GLY A 86 10.32 1.65 -21.66
CA GLY A 86 9.93 2.34 -22.88
C GLY A 86 8.51 2.88 -22.87
N LYS A 87 8.21 3.85 -22.01
CA LYS A 87 7.47 5.07 -22.33
C LYS A 87 7.24 5.91 -21.08
N SER A 88 8.00 6.98 -20.97
CA SER A 88 7.54 8.20 -20.31
C SER A 88 6.34 8.77 -21.09
N MET A 89 5.11 8.32 -20.83
CA MET A 89 3.91 9.00 -21.33
C MET A 89 2.63 8.48 -20.64
N GLY A 90 2.18 9.24 -19.64
CA GLY A 90 0.79 9.21 -19.15
C GLY A 90 0.44 8.05 -18.23
N HIS A 91 0.68 8.19 -16.92
CA HIS A 91 -0.11 7.44 -15.94
C HIS A 91 -1.56 7.93 -16.01
N THR A 92 -2.36 7.30 -16.85
CA THR A 92 -3.81 7.47 -16.80
C THR A 92 -4.28 6.67 -15.59
N ARG A 93 -4.59 7.36 -14.49
CA ARG A 93 -5.22 6.73 -13.32
C ARG A 93 -6.54 6.12 -13.78
N PRO A 94 -6.83 4.83 -13.50
CA PRO A 94 -8.06 4.18 -13.97
C PRO A 94 -9.30 4.59 -13.15
N TYR A 95 -9.29 5.76 -12.53
CA TYR A 95 -10.32 6.26 -11.63
C TYR A 95 -10.47 7.78 -11.79
N SER A 96 -11.65 8.30 -11.45
CA SER A 96 -11.97 9.73 -11.57
C SER A 96 -11.24 10.56 -10.50
N GLU A 97 -11.17 11.87 -10.71
CA GLU A 97 -10.68 12.82 -9.68
C GLU A 97 -11.51 12.76 -8.39
N GLU A 98 -12.83 12.52 -8.52
CA GLU A 98 -13.71 12.30 -7.37
C GLU A 98 -13.26 11.08 -6.56
N THR A 99 -12.98 9.96 -7.22
CA THR A 99 -12.45 8.74 -6.57
C THR A 99 -11.03 8.93 -6.04
N ALA A 100 -10.22 9.81 -6.65
CA ALA A 100 -8.86 10.12 -6.18
C ALA A 100 -8.82 10.96 -4.90
N ALA A 101 -9.88 11.74 -4.64
CA ALA A 101 -10.01 12.59 -3.46
C ALA A 101 -10.52 11.82 -2.22
N GLU A 102 -10.97 10.58 -2.41
CA GLU A 102 -11.52 9.68 -1.38
C GLU A 102 -10.47 8.73 -0.80
#